data_AF-A0A254RHE3-F1
#
_entry.id   AF-A0A254RHE3-F1
#
_cell.length_a   1.000
_cell.length_b   1.000
_cell.length_c   1.000
_cell.angle_alpha   90.00
_cell.angle_beta   90.00
_cell.angle_gamma   90.00
#
_symmetry.space_group_name_H-M   'P 1'
#
loop_
_entity.id
_entity.type
_entity.pdbx_description
1 polymer ?
#
loop_
_entity_poly.entity_id
_entity_poly.type
_entity_poly.pdbx_seq_one_letter_code
_entity_poly.pdbx_strand_id
1 'polypeptide(L)'
;MLESLNFHFEFYDWLLVFMVTALGVFSAYTRDPQLKAVAATIPIPCGFAYIAVGLPMGTANAISGFMCLLYVHIVRILHYKVKIPIIPSIAAGLAFFVALGTFLMPRIPDGEPYFIGACIFDFAVGVILFQTQKYKSGVRYKTPLPIYIKAPAIAGVVSGLMVIKRLMGGFCTSFPMMNSIVSYESRFSLGDQCRQLPLFLIAGPFMFAEMRYLEIFLHLNHWIVLLCGYVLFAAIYWPLNKELKRRNALATDEYSAQDSQKTTSKT
;
A
#
# COMPACT_ATOMS: atom_id res chain seq x y z
N MET A 1 -14.31 -23.93 -3.99
CA MET A 1 -13.36 -23.08 -3.23
C MET A 1 -11.89 -23.46 -3.47
N LEU A 2 -11.53 -24.74 -3.58
CA LEU A 2 -10.14 -25.12 -3.90
C LEU A 2 -9.75 -24.83 -5.37
N GLU A 3 -10.67 -24.99 -6.32
CA GLU A 3 -10.44 -24.66 -7.74
C GLU A 3 -10.20 -23.17 -8.02
N SER A 4 -10.65 -22.30 -7.11
CA SER A 4 -10.42 -20.86 -7.18
C SER A 4 -9.06 -20.44 -6.62
N LEU A 5 -8.24 -21.37 -6.14
CA LEU A 5 -6.86 -21.10 -5.70
C LEU A 5 -5.88 -21.23 -6.85
N ASN A 6 -4.87 -20.36 -6.89
CA ASN A 6 -3.85 -20.33 -7.92
C ASN A 6 -2.66 -21.22 -7.53
N PHE A 7 -2.73 -22.51 -7.86
CA PHE A 7 -1.60 -23.44 -7.61
C PHE A 7 -0.57 -23.45 -8.74
N HIS A 8 -0.90 -22.93 -9.92
CA HIS A 8 -0.01 -22.85 -11.07
C HIS A 8 0.41 -21.40 -11.30
N PHE A 9 1.65 -21.08 -10.94
CA PHE A 9 2.18 -19.73 -11.06
C PHE A 9 2.66 -19.47 -12.49
N GLU A 10 2.14 -18.40 -13.08
CA GLU A 10 2.56 -17.96 -14.41
C GLU A 10 3.81 -17.07 -14.32
N PHE A 11 4.38 -16.70 -15.47
CA PHE A 11 5.56 -15.83 -15.53
C PHE A 11 5.38 -14.53 -14.74
N TYR A 12 4.21 -13.88 -14.87
CA TYR A 12 3.92 -12.64 -14.15
C TYR A 12 3.74 -12.83 -12.64
N ASP A 13 3.33 -14.03 -12.19
CA ASP A 13 3.28 -14.35 -10.76
C ASP A 13 4.68 -14.42 -10.17
N TRP A 14 5.59 -15.11 -10.85
CA TRP A 14 6.99 -15.18 -10.43
C TRP A 14 7.67 -13.83 -10.45
N LEU A 15 7.38 -13.02 -11.46
CA LEU A 15 7.90 -11.66 -11.55
C LEU A 15 7.38 -10.78 -10.41
N LEU A 16 6.10 -10.89 -10.07
CA LEU A 16 5.51 -10.20 -8.93
C LEU A 16 6.15 -10.66 -7.61
N VAL A 17 6.29 -11.98 -7.39
CA VAL A 17 6.94 -12.53 -6.19
C VAL A 17 8.36 -11.99 -6.06
N PHE A 18 9.13 -12.00 -7.15
CA PHE A 18 10.50 -11.48 -7.18
C PHE A 18 10.54 -9.99 -6.83
N MET A 19 9.72 -9.16 -7.49
CA MET A 19 9.72 -7.72 -7.31
C MET A 19 9.25 -7.29 -5.91
N VAL A 20 8.19 -7.90 -5.40
CA VAL A 20 7.71 -7.66 -4.02
C VAL A 20 8.74 -8.15 -3.00
N THR A 21 9.43 -9.26 -3.26
CA THR A 21 10.52 -9.72 -2.39
C THR A 21 11.68 -8.74 -2.36
N ALA A 22 12.12 -8.24 -3.53
CA ALA A 22 13.18 -7.24 -3.63
C ALA A 22 12.83 -5.95 -2.87
N LEU A 23 11.61 -5.44 -3.07
CA LEU A 23 11.10 -4.27 -2.34
C LEU A 23 10.94 -4.52 -0.84
N GLY A 24 10.50 -5.72 -0.45
CA GLY A 24 10.38 -6.14 0.94
C GLY A 24 11.73 -6.19 1.64
N VAL A 25 12.75 -6.75 0.98
CA VAL A 25 14.14 -6.74 1.46
C VAL A 25 14.66 -5.30 1.55
N PHE A 26 14.43 -4.47 0.53
CA PHE A 26 14.80 -3.06 0.58
C PHE A 26 14.18 -2.34 1.79
N SER A 27 12.88 -2.52 2.04
CA SER A 27 12.18 -1.96 3.19
C SER A 27 12.74 -2.48 4.52
N ALA A 28 13.06 -3.77 4.60
CA ALA A 28 13.58 -4.40 5.80
C ALA A 28 14.96 -3.88 6.24
N TYR A 29 15.82 -3.57 5.27
CA TYR A 29 17.20 -3.10 5.50
C TYR A 29 17.32 -1.58 5.54
N THR A 30 16.29 -0.85 5.11
CA THR A 30 16.21 0.59 5.27
C THR A 30 15.94 0.95 6.73
N ARG A 31 16.68 1.93 7.27
CA ARG A 31 16.45 2.41 8.66
C ARG A 31 15.38 3.49 8.75
N ASP A 32 15.18 4.25 7.68
CA ASP A 32 14.30 5.40 7.64
C ASP A 32 12.82 4.98 7.52
N PRO A 33 11.97 5.31 8.51
CA PRO A 33 10.54 5.02 8.48
C PRO A 33 9.80 5.57 7.26
N GLN A 34 10.18 6.74 6.77
CA GLN A 34 9.55 7.36 5.61
C GLN A 34 9.91 6.62 4.33
N LEU A 35 11.16 6.20 4.17
CA LEU A 35 11.54 5.40 3.00
C LEU A 35 10.84 4.04 2.99
N LYS A 36 10.64 3.40 4.16
CA LYS A 36 9.81 2.19 4.26
C LYS A 36 8.36 2.45 3.85
N ALA A 37 7.78 3.56 4.32
CA ALA A 37 6.43 3.94 3.98
C ALA A 37 6.28 4.23 2.48
N VAL A 38 7.25 4.92 1.88
CA VAL A 38 7.34 5.14 0.43
C VAL A 38 7.38 3.80 -0.32
N ALA A 39 8.21 2.85 0.11
CA ALA A 39 8.28 1.51 -0.51
C ALA A 39 6.94 0.75 -0.44
N ALA A 40 6.09 1.02 0.56
CA ALA A 40 4.76 0.45 0.67
C ALA A 40 3.70 1.12 -0.22
N THR A 41 4.00 2.33 -0.70
CA THR A 41 3.05 3.21 -1.39
C THR A 41 3.32 3.31 -2.88
N ILE A 42 4.56 3.03 -3.32
CA ILE A 42 4.89 2.97 -4.75
C ILE A 42 4.11 1.79 -5.38
N PRO A 43 3.33 2.03 -6.45
CA PRO A 43 2.43 1.03 -7.04
C PRO A 43 3.14 -0.04 -7.90
N ILE A 44 4.37 -0.44 -7.56
CA ILE A 44 5.07 -1.53 -8.24
C ILE A 44 4.27 -2.84 -8.17
N PRO A 45 3.82 -3.31 -6.99
CA PRO A 45 3.03 -4.54 -6.91
C PRO A 45 1.71 -4.43 -7.67
N CYS A 46 1.10 -3.24 -7.66
CA CYS A 46 -0.13 -2.95 -8.38
C CYS A 46 0.02 -3.12 -9.88
N GLY A 47 1.12 -2.63 -10.45
CA GLY A 47 1.39 -2.78 -11.88
C GLY A 47 1.59 -4.23 -12.31
N PHE A 48 2.36 -5.00 -11.56
CA PHE A 48 2.53 -6.42 -11.86
C PHE A 48 1.25 -7.21 -11.65
N ALA A 49 0.45 -6.88 -10.63
CA ALA A 49 -0.86 -7.49 -10.42
C ALA A 49 -1.83 -7.13 -11.55
N TYR A 50 -1.81 -5.90 -12.06
CA TYR A 50 -2.58 -5.48 -13.22
C TYR A 50 -2.25 -6.31 -14.46
N ILE A 51 -0.96 -6.47 -14.77
CA ILE A 51 -0.52 -7.31 -15.90
C ILE A 51 -0.86 -8.79 -15.67
N ALA A 52 -0.72 -9.28 -14.43
CA ALA A 52 -1.02 -10.68 -14.08
C ALA A 52 -2.52 -11.01 -14.09
N VAL A 53 -3.38 -10.03 -13.83
CA VAL A 53 -4.84 -10.18 -13.91
C VAL A 53 -5.32 -10.04 -15.36
N GLY A 54 -4.68 -9.18 -16.16
CA GLY A 54 -4.97 -9.03 -17.59
C GLY A 54 -6.34 -8.42 -17.89
N LEU A 55 -6.89 -7.65 -16.95
CA LEU A 55 -8.15 -6.92 -17.12
C LEU A 55 -7.91 -5.42 -16.95
N PRO A 56 -8.66 -4.56 -17.68
CA PRO A 56 -8.60 -3.13 -17.49
C PRO A 56 -8.90 -2.71 -16.07
N MET A 57 -8.36 -1.56 -15.66
CA MET A 57 -8.65 -0.99 -14.35
C MET A 57 -10.15 -0.72 -14.21
N GLY A 58 -10.81 -1.43 -13.29
CA GLY A 58 -12.24 -1.36 -13.02
C GLY A 58 -12.59 -0.73 -11.69
N THR A 59 -13.88 -0.72 -11.35
CA THR A 59 -14.39 -0.16 -10.09
C THR A 59 -13.76 -0.86 -8.87
N ALA A 60 -13.58 -2.18 -8.95
CA ALA A 60 -12.93 -2.95 -7.88
C ALA A 60 -11.48 -2.52 -7.62
N ASN A 61 -10.72 -2.19 -8.68
CA ASN A 61 -9.35 -1.68 -8.55
C ASN A 61 -9.34 -0.34 -7.81
N ALA A 62 -10.23 0.58 -8.17
CA ALA A 62 -10.34 1.87 -7.48
C ALA A 62 -10.68 1.67 -5.98
N ILE A 63 -11.74 0.92 -5.65
CA ILE A 63 -12.15 0.66 -4.26
C ILE A 63 -11.03 -0.01 -3.44
N SER A 64 -10.20 -0.84 -4.08
CA SER A 64 -9.10 -1.52 -3.41
C SER A 64 -8.05 -0.56 -2.82
N GLY A 65 -7.94 0.67 -3.37
CA GLY A 65 -7.07 1.71 -2.83
C GLY A 65 -7.47 2.13 -1.42
N PHE A 66 -8.73 2.48 -1.21
CA PHE A 66 -9.27 2.71 0.13
C PHE A 66 -9.20 1.48 1.05
N MET A 67 -9.43 0.27 0.53
CA MET A 67 -9.29 -0.94 1.34
C MET A 67 -7.85 -1.13 1.85
N CYS A 68 -6.85 -0.73 1.07
CA CYS A 68 -5.45 -0.79 1.49
C CYS A 68 -5.17 0.18 2.65
N LEU A 69 -5.80 1.36 2.65
CA LEU A 69 -5.78 2.28 3.78
C LEU A 69 -6.43 1.67 5.03
N LEU A 70 -7.62 1.06 4.88
CA LEU A 70 -8.30 0.37 5.98
C LEU A 70 -7.42 -0.73 6.58
N TYR A 71 -6.80 -1.55 5.73
CA TYR A 71 -5.89 -2.61 6.16
C TYR A 71 -4.80 -2.07 7.10
N VAL A 72 -4.05 -1.04 6.71
CA VAL A 72 -2.95 -0.53 7.55
C VAL A 72 -3.49 0.11 8.84
N HIS A 73 -4.65 0.76 8.78
CA HIS A 73 -5.29 1.29 9.99
C HIS A 73 -5.75 0.20 10.96
N ILE A 74 -6.31 -0.90 10.47
CA ILE A 74 -6.67 -2.07 11.28
C ILE A 74 -5.42 -2.60 11.97
N VAL A 75 -4.33 -2.84 11.22
CA VAL A 75 -3.07 -3.33 11.79
C VAL A 75 -2.54 -2.36 12.85
N ARG A 76 -2.54 -1.05 12.58
CA ARG A 76 -2.11 -0.03 13.54
C ARG A 76 -2.96 -0.03 14.81
N ILE A 77 -4.29 -0.08 14.68
CA ILE A 77 -5.19 -0.05 15.83
C ILE A 77 -5.01 -1.31 16.68
N LEU A 78 -5.01 -2.49 16.06
CA LEU A 78 -4.82 -3.75 16.75
C LEU A 78 -3.46 -3.79 17.48
N HIS A 79 -2.39 -3.36 16.80
CA HIS A 79 -1.05 -3.41 17.38
C HIS A 79 -0.78 -2.32 18.43
N TYR A 80 -1.15 -1.06 18.16
CA TYR A 80 -0.81 0.07 19.05
C TYR A 80 -1.84 0.34 20.14
N LYS A 81 -3.13 0.17 19.84
CA LYS A 81 -4.23 0.49 20.78
C LYS A 81 -4.70 -0.75 21.52
N VAL A 82 -4.97 -1.85 20.81
CA VAL A 82 -5.43 -3.11 21.41
C VAL A 82 -4.27 -3.98 21.93
N LYS A 83 -3.02 -3.66 21.56
CA LYS A 83 -1.79 -4.34 22.01
C LYS A 83 -1.65 -5.80 21.55
N ILE A 84 -2.31 -6.16 20.44
CA ILE A 84 -2.13 -7.47 19.81
C ILE A 84 -0.74 -7.53 19.15
N PRO A 85 -0.02 -8.67 19.18
CA PRO A 85 1.25 -8.81 18.44
C PRO A 85 1.11 -8.51 16.94
N ILE A 86 2.20 -8.11 16.30
CA ILE A 86 2.15 -7.58 14.93
C ILE A 86 1.70 -8.62 13.90
N ILE A 87 2.14 -9.88 14.02
CA ILE A 87 1.80 -10.96 13.09
C ILE A 87 0.28 -11.25 13.09
N PRO A 88 -0.38 -11.51 14.23
CA PRO A 88 -1.83 -11.69 14.26
C PRO A 88 -2.60 -10.42 13.84
N SER A 89 -2.05 -9.23 14.10
CA SER A 89 -2.65 -7.98 13.61
C SER A 89 -2.65 -7.89 12.08
N ILE A 90 -1.53 -8.25 11.44
CA ILE A 90 -1.41 -8.36 9.98
C ILE A 90 -2.36 -9.42 9.44
N ALA A 91 -2.39 -10.61 10.04
CA ALA A 91 -3.29 -11.69 9.63
C ALA A 91 -4.75 -11.26 9.71
N ALA A 92 -5.17 -10.59 10.78
CA ALA A 92 -6.53 -10.05 10.92
C ALA A 92 -6.85 -8.98 9.87
N GLY A 93 -5.91 -8.06 9.60
CA GLY A 93 -6.07 -7.08 8.53
C GLY A 93 -6.20 -7.72 7.15
N LEU A 94 -5.38 -8.73 6.84
CA LEU A 94 -5.43 -9.48 5.59
C LEU A 94 -6.75 -10.23 5.47
N ALA A 95 -7.17 -10.94 6.52
CA ALA A 95 -8.44 -11.64 6.56
C ALA A 95 -9.62 -10.69 6.33
N PHE A 96 -9.60 -9.51 6.95
CA PHE A 96 -10.60 -8.47 6.72
C PHE A 96 -10.60 -8.01 5.25
N PHE A 97 -9.43 -7.71 4.68
CA PHE A 97 -9.33 -7.28 3.29
C PHE A 97 -9.86 -8.37 2.33
N VAL A 98 -9.43 -9.62 2.51
CA VAL A 98 -9.83 -10.75 1.67
C VAL A 98 -11.33 -11.02 1.81
N ALA A 99 -11.86 -11.07 3.03
CA ALA A 99 -13.28 -11.30 3.27
C ALA A 99 -14.14 -10.20 2.66
N LEU A 100 -13.77 -8.94 2.87
CA LEU A 100 -14.50 -7.80 2.33
C LEU A 100 -14.39 -7.76 0.79
N GLY A 101 -13.20 -7.98 0.23
CA GLY A 101 -13.01 -8.03 -1.22
C GLY A 101 -13.81 -9.17 -1.88
N THR A 102 -13.76 -10.38 -1.31
CA THR A 102 -14.52 -11.54 -1.81
C THR A 102 -16.04 -11.30 -1.72
N PHE A 103 -16.51 -10.64 -0.66
CA PHE A 103 -17.92 -10.32 -0.48
C PHE A 103 -18.39 -9.18 -1.41
N LEU A 104 -17.56 -8.16 -1.63
CA LEU A 104 -17.88 -7.01 -2.45
C LEU A 104 -17.73 -7.29 -3.96
N MET A 105 -16.80 -8.15 -4.37
CA MET A 105 -16.52 -8.43 -5.78
C MET A 105 -17.77 -8.78 -6.61
N PRO A 106 -18.66 -9.72 -6.20
CA PRO A 106 -19.86 -10.04 -6.98
C PRO A 106 -20.95 -8.95 -6.90
N ARG A 107 -20.80 -7.94 -6.04
CA ARG A 107 -21.79 -6.89 -5.78
C ARG A 107 -21.42 -5.54 -6.37
N ILE A 108 -20.17 -5.36 -6.78
CA ILE A 108 -19.70 -4.10 -7.35
C ILE A 108 -20.05 -4.08 -8.83
N PRO A 109 -20.88 -3.12 -9.28
CA PRO A 109 -21.12 -2.94 -10.68
C PRO A 109 -19.87 -2.41 -11.39
N ASP A 110 -19.50 -3.08 -12.48
CA ASP A 110 -18.50 -2.59 -13.43
C ASP A 110 -19.17 -1.65 -14.42
N GLY A 111 -19.14 -0.35 -14.09
CA GLY A 111 -19.68 0.71 -14.93
C GLY A 111 -18.93 2.01 -14.71
N GLU A 112 -18.92 2.85 -15.74
CA GLU A 112 -18.16 4.10 -15.75
C GLU A 112 -18.49 5.05 -14.57
N PRO A 113 -19.77 5.27 -14.22
CA PRO A 113 -20.10 6.14 -13.09
C PRO A 113 -19.58 5.61 -11.75
N TYR A 114 -19.55 4.29 -11.57
CA TYR A 114 -19.09 3.65 -10.34
C TYR A 114 -17.57 3.73 -10.21
N PHE A 115 -16.85 3.51 -11.31
CA PHE A 115 -15.40 3.68 -11.36
C PHE A 115 -14.98 5.12 -11.03
N ILE A 116 -15.58 6.11 -11.69
CA ILE A 116 -15.31 7.52 -11.42
C ILE A 116 -15.74 7.91 -10.01
N GLY A 117 -16.90 7.43 -9.55
CA GLY A 117 -17.35 7.64 -8.17
C GLY A 117 -16.36 7.12 -7.14
N ALA A 118 -15.80 5.91 -7.33
CA ALA A 118 -14.76 5.34 -6.47
C ALA A 118 -13.46 6.16 -6.52
N CYS A 119 -13.04 6.62 -7.70
CA CYS A 119 -11.87 7.47 -7.85
C CYS A 119 -12.02 8.83 -7.14
N ILE A 120 -13.18 9.48 -7.28
CA ILE A 120 -13.49 10.74 -6.58
C ILE A 120 -13.53 10.52 -5.07
N PHE A 121 -14.13 9.42 -4.62
CA PHE A 121 -14.18 9.05 -3.21
C PHE A 121 -12.76 8.88 -2.63
N ASP A 122 -11.92 8.07 -3.27
CA ASP A 122 -10.54 7.86 -2.85
C ASP A 122 -9.76 9.16 -2.80
N PHE A 123 -9.88 10.00 -3.84
CA PHE A 123 -9.24 11.31 -3.90
C PHE A 123 -9.69 12.20 -2.74
N ALA A 124 -11.00 12.33 -2.51
CA ALA A 124 -11.55 13.17 -1.45
C ALA A 124 -11.08 12.70 -0.07
N VAL A 125 -11.15 11.40 0.21
CA VAL A 125 -10.66 10.81 1.46
C VAL A 125 -9.16 11.03 1.60
N GLY A 126 -8.38 10.82 0.54
CA GLY A 126 -6.94 11.07 0.51
C GLY A 126 -6.59 12.51 0.86
N VAL A 127 -7.27 13.49 0.26
CA VAL A 127 -7.09 14.92 0.55
C VAL A 127 -7.45 15.22 2.01
N ILE A 128 -8.62 14.78 2.48
CA ILE A 128 -9.09 15.03 3.86
C ILE A 128 -8.06 14.48 4.86
N LEU A 129 -7.61 13.24 4.68
CA LEU A 129 -6.62 12.62 5.57
C LEU A 129 -5.26 13.30 5.47
N PHE A 130 -4.82 13.67 4.27
CA PHE A 130 -3.55 14.35 4.07
C PHE A 130 -3.51 15.72 4.78
N GLN A 131 -4.63 16.44 4.83
CA GLN A 131 -4.73 17.70 5.53
C GLN A 131 -4.91 17.56 7.05
N THR A 132 -5.59 16.51 7.53
CA THR A 132 -5.95 16.36 8.95
C THR A 132 -4.99 15.50 9.77
N GLN A 133 -4.07 14.77 9.13
CA GLN A 133 -3.16 13.87 9.82
C GLN A 133 -2.20 14.60 10.78
N LYS A 134 -1.95 13.97 11.94
CA LYS A 134 -0.94 14.42 12.90
C LYS A 134 0.43 13.84 12.57
N TYR A 135 1.44 14.71 12.57
CA TYR A 135 2.81 14.36 12.21
C TYR A 135 3.64 14.08 13.46
N LYS A 136 4.28 12.91 13.50
CA LYS A 136 5.29 12.55 14.49
C LYS A 136 6.15 11.46 13.89
N SER A 137 7.43 11.74 13.69
CA SER A 137 8.38 10.77 13.12
C SER A 137 8.39 9.48 13.93
N GLY A 138 8.26 8.33 13.26
CA GLY A 138 8.41 7.03 13.89
C GLY A 138 9.85 6.68 14.23
N VAL A 139 10.02 5.54 14.92
CA VAL A 139 11.34 5.07 15.37
C VAL A 139 12.12 4.50 14.18
N ARG A 140 13.37 4.94 14.02
CA ARG A 140 14.29 4.38 13.02
C ARG A 140 14.69 2.97 13.44
N TYR A 141 14.43 1.98 12.59
CA TYR A 141 14.72 0.57 12.88
C TYR A 141 15.07 -0.19 11.60
N LYS A 142 16.09 -1.06 11.67
CA LYS A 142 16.40 -2.05 10.63
C LYS A 142 16.37 -3.45 11.21
N THR A 143 16.06 -4.44 10.39
CA THR A 143 16.11 -5.83 10.82
C THR A 143 17.55 -6.27 11.14
N PRO A 144 17.74 -7.14 12.16
CA PRO A 144 19.02 -7.81 12.40
C PRO A 144 19.16 -9.12 11.61
N LEU A 145 18.08 -9.64 11.01
CA LEU A 145 18.09 -10.95 10.36
C LEU A 145 18.88 -10.91 9.05
N PRO A 146 19.79 -11.88 8.79
CA PRO A 146 20.53 -11.98 7.54
C PRO A 146 19.64 -12.13 6.30
N ILE A 147 20.14 -11.63 5.17
CA ILE A 147 19.35 -11.50 3.92
C ILE A 147 18.91 -12.86 3.38
N TYR A 148 19.75 -13.88 3.52
CA TYR A 148 19.48 -15.25 3.07
C TYR A 148 18.39 -15.97 3.88
N ILE A 149 18.03 -15.48 5.08
CA ILE A 149 16.86 -15.97 5.83
C ILE A 149 15.64 -15.12 5.47
N LYS A 150 15.85 -13.81 5.37
CA LYS A 150 14.76 -12.85 5.24
C LYS A 150 14.13 -12.85 3.85
N ALA A 151 14.95 -12.88 2.80
CA ALA A 151 14.44 -12.88 1.44
C ALA A 151 13.57 -14.12 1.16
N PRO A 152 13.96 -15.36 1.53
CA PRO A 152 13.09 -16.53 1.40
C PRO A 152 11.81 -16.43 2.24
N ALA A 153 11.90 -15.88 3.46
CA ALA A 153 10.71 -15.71 4.30
C ALA A 153 9.71 -14.73 3.67
N ILE A 154 10.18 -13.61 3.13
CA ILE A 154 9.33 -12.64 2.41
C ILE A 154 8.75 -13.31 1.15
N ALA A 155 9.57 -13.99 0.34
CA ALA A 155 9.11 -14.70 -0.84
C ALA A 155 8.04 -15.74 -0.51
N GLY A 156 8.18 -16.47 0.60
CA GLY A 156 7.19 -17.42 1.09
C GLY A 156 5.86 -16.75 1.45
N VAL A 157 5.89 -15.61 2.14
CA VAL A 157 4.68 -14.82 2.44
C VAL A 157 4.01 -14.36 1.15
N VAL A 158 4.76 -13.75 0.22
CA VAL A 158 4.20 -13.26 -1.04
C VAL A 158 3.63 -14.41 -1.89
N SER A 159 4.31 -15.54 -1.94
CA SER A 159 3.84 -16.73 -2.65
C SER A 159 2.54 -17.25 -2.03
N GLY A 160 2.45 -17.34 -0.70
CA GLY A 160 1.20 -17.72 -0.02
C GLY A 160 0.04 -16.77 -0.33
N LEU A 161 0.32 -15.47 -0.43
CA LEU A 161 -0.66 -14.47 -0.85
C LEU A 161 -1.05 -14.60 -2.34
N MET A 162 -0.15 -15.07 -3.20
CA MET A 162 -0.46 -15.33 -4.62
C MET A 162 -1.37 -16.53 -4.84
N VAL A 163 -1.40 -17.49 -3.92
CA VAL A 163 -2.35 -18.61 -3.97
C VAL A 163 -3.80 -18.11 -3.93
N ILE A 164 -4.08 -17.01 -3.24
CA ILE A 164 -5.44 -16.45 -3.09
C ILE A 164 -5.77 -15.36 -4.11
N LYS A 165 -4.87 -15.01 -5.05
CA LYS A 165 -5.05 -13.88 -5.98
C LYS A 165 -6.35 -13.96 -6.79
N ARG A 166 -6.72 -15.17 -7.24
CA ARG A 166 -7.89 -15.41 -8.11
C ARG A 166 -9.22 -15.16 -7.39
N LEU A 167 -9.25 -15.29 -6.06
CA LEU A 167 -10.44 -14.96 -5.26
C LEU A 167 -10.77 -13.46 -5.28
N MET A 168 -9.78 -12.62 -5.63
CA MET A 168 -9.83 -11.19 -5.40
C MET A 168 -10.05 -10.38 -6.67
N GLY A 169 -9.82 -10.95 -7.86
CA GLY A 169 -10.00 -10.26 -9.14
C GLY A 169 -9.33 -8.88 -9.15
N GLY A 170 -10.10 -7.83 -9.45
CA GLY A 170 -9.62 -6.44 -9.48
C GLY A 170 -9.05 -5.93 -8.13
N PHE A 171 -9.52 -6.48 -7.00
CA PHE A 171 -8.96 -6.15 -5.67
C PHE A 171 -7.53 -6.63 -5.47
N CYS A 172 -7.06 -7.57 -6.30
CA CYS A 172 -5.69 -8.07 -6.23
C CYS A 172 -4.67 -6.95 -6.51
N THR A 173 -5.05 -5.92 -7.27
CA THR A 173 -4.13 -4.85 -7.69
C THR A 173 -3.67 -3.95 -6.54
N SER A 174 -4.53 -3.63 -5.57
CA SER A 174 -4.11 -2.95 -4.34
C SER A 174 -4.06 -3.88 -3.14
N PHE A 175 -3.99 -5.19 -3.38
CA PHE A 175 -3.85 -6.15 -2.30
C PHE A 175 -2.57 -5.83 -1.50
N PRO A 176 -2.64 -5.81 -0.15
CA PRO A 176 -1.54 -5.35 0.69
C PRO A 176 -0.36 -6.35 0.77
N MET A 177 0.13 -6.85 -0.36
CA MET A 177 1.38 -7.61 -0.48
C MET A 177 2.53 -6.85 0.17
N MET A 178 2.87 -5.68 -0.38
CA MET A 178 3.93 -4.84 0.19
C MET A 178 3.54 -4.25 1.53
N ASN A 179 2.28 -3.87 1.71
CA ASN A 179 1.81 -3.29 2.96
C ASN A 179 1.87 -4.28 4.13
N SER A 180 1.75 -5.59 3.90
CA SER A 180 1.94 -6.63 4.93
C SER A 180 3.38 -6.74 5.40
N ILE A 181 4.32 -6.79 4.46
CA ILE A 181 5.75 -6.83 4.75
C ILE A 181 6.17 -5.53 5.45
N VAL A 182 5.79 -4.38 4.90
CA VAL A 182 6.14 -3.09 5.48
C VAL A 182 5.53 -2.95 6.88
N SER A 183 4.28 -3.33 7.12
CA SER A 183 3.68 -3.29 8.46
C SER A 183 4.53 -4.05 9.49
N TYR A 184 5.11 -5.20 9.12
CA TYR A 184 6.00 -5.94 10.01
C TYR A 184 7.35 -5.22 10.21
N GLU A 185 7.94 -4.68 9.14
CA GLU A 185 9.21 -3.94 9.18
C GLU A 185 9.13 -2.57 9.85
N SER A 186 7.95 -1.94 9.81
CA SER A 186 7.63 -0.65 10.40
C SER A 186 6.78 -0.82 11.65
N ARG A 187 6.81 -1.97 12.34
CA ARG A 187 6.04 -2.18 13.58
C ARG A 187 6.29 -1.12 14.66
N PHE A 188 7.45 -0.49 14.67
CA PHE A 188 7.78 0.64 15.56
C PHE A 188 7.49 2.03 14.99
N SER A 189 6.98 2.09 13.76
CA SER A 189 6.70 3.30 12.99
C SER A 189 5.49 3.16 12.05
N LEU A 190 4.46 2.39 12.45
CA LEU A 190 3.25 2.14 11.63
C LEU A 190 2.50 3.43 11.32
N GLY A 191 2.67 4.46 12.17
CA GLY A 191 2.15 5.80 11.91
C GLY A 191 2.65 6.39 10.60
N ASP A 192 3.92 6.18 10.24
CA ASP A 192 4.49 6.68 8.98
C ASP A 192 3.85 6.02 7.77
N GLN A 193 3.64 4.70 7.83
CA GLN A 193 2.94 3.97 6.77
C GLN A 193 1.50 4.48 6.60
N CYS A 194 0.76 4.67 7.70
CA CYS A 194 -0.59 5.25 7.64
C CYS A 194 -0.63 6.66 7.05
N ARG A 195 0.42 7.47 7.23
CA ARG A 195 0.49 8.84 6.69
C ARG A 195 0.88 8.89 5.22
N GLN A 196 1.53 7.85 4.72
CA GLN A 196 1.93 7.77 3.33
C GLN A 196 0.77 7.31 2.43
N LEU A 197 -0.12 6.45 2.91
CA LEU A 197 -1.23 5.94 2.10
C LEU A 197 -2.22 7.01 1.60
N PRO A 198 -2.52 8.11 2.31
CA PRO A 198 -3.27 9.23 1.75
C PRO A 198 -2.68 9.77 0.43
N LEU A 199 -1.36 9.71 0.23
CA LEU A 199 -0.73 10.15 -1.03
C LEU A 199 -1.06 9.19 -2.17
N PHE A 200 -1.18 7.88 -1.88
CA PHE A 200 -1.66 6.91 -2.86
C PHE A 200 -3.14 7.11 -3.17
N LEU A 201 -3.97 7.42 -2.18
CA LEU A 201 -5.39 7.74 -2.42
C LEU A 201 -5.56 9.02 -3.25
N ILE A 202 -4.60 9.95 -3.21
CA ILE A 202 -4.62 11.14 -4.07
C ILE A 202 -4.12 10.82 -5.48
N ALA A 203 -2.96 10.17 -5.62
CA ALA A 203 -2.31 9.96 -6.92
C ALA A 203 -2.81 8.72 -7.68
N GLY A 204 -3.20 7.68 -6.96
CA GLY A 204 -3.68 6.40 -7.49
C GLY A 204 -4.91 6.53 -8.39
N PRO A 205 -5.96 7.29 -8.01
CA PRO A 205 -7.13 7.50 -8.88
C PRO A 205 -6.78 8.07 -10.26
N PHE A 206 -5.84 9.02 -10.34
CA PHE A 206 -5.40 9.56 -11.63
C PHE A 206 -4.66 8.52 -12.47
N MET A 207 -3.76 7.75 -11.85
CA MET A 207 -3.10 6.63 -12.49
C MET A 207 -4.12 5.61 -13.00
N PHE A 208 -5.12 5.23 -12.19
CA PHE A 208 -6.13 4.24 -12.59
C PHE A 208 -7.00 4.74 -13.74
N ALA A 209 -7.43 6.01 -13.70
CA ALA A 209 -8.23 6.61 -14.76
C ALA A 209 -7.46 6.68 -16.07
N GLU A 210 -6.20 7.15 -16.03
CA GLU A 210 -5.33 7.18 -17.20
C GLU A 210 -5.14 5.77 -17.77
N MET A 211 -4.77 4.80 -16.93
CA MET A 211 -4.54 3.42 -17.37
C MET A 211 -5.80 2.82 -18.03
N ARG A 212 -6.97 3.00 -17.41
CA ARG A 212 -8.26 2.53 -17.94
C ARG A 212 -8.53 3.11 -19.33
N TYR A 213 -8.40 4.42 -19.50
CA TYR A 213 -8.74 5.07 -20.77
C TYR A 213 -7.70 4.85 -21.87
N LEU A 214 -6.42 4.78 -21.54
CA LEU A 214 -5.38 4.40 -22.51
C LEU A 214 -5.60 2.99 -23.04
N GLU A 215 -6.01 2.06 -22.17
CA GLU A 215 -6.28 0.68 -22.57
C GLU A 215 -7.58 0.54 -23.38
N ILE A 216 -8.66 1.18 -22.94
CA ILE A 216 -9.97 1.08 -23.60
C ILE A 216 -9.99 1.80 -24.95
N PHE A 217 -9.42 3.02 -25.05
CA PHE A 217 -9.54 3.84 -26.25
C PHE A 217 -8.37 3.68 -27.24
N LEU A 218 -7.15 3.51 -26.73
CA LEU A 218 -5.96 3.45 -27.59
C LEU A 218 -5.44 2.02 -27.78
N HIS A 219 -6.02 1.04 -27.09
CA HIS A 219 -5.63 -0.38 -27.16
C HIS A 219 -4.11 -0.59 -27.02
N LEU A 220 -3.48 0.25 -26.20
CA LEU A 220 -2.04 0.18 -25.98
C LEU A 220 -1.66 -1.08 -25.21
N ASN A 221 -0.43 -1.56 -25.40
CA ASN A 221 0.10 -2.67 -24.64
C ASN A 221 0.14 -2.31 -23.13
N HIS A 222 -0.24 -3.26 -22.27
CA HIS A 222 -0.23 -3.13 -20.81
C HIS A 222 1.06 -2.53 -20.24
N TRP A 223 2.22 -2.81 -20.84
CA TRP A 223 3.51 -2.23 -20.40
C TRP A 223 3.59 -0.72 -20.64
N ILE A 224 3.09 -0.23 -21.78
CA ILE A 224 3.05 1.19 -22.10
C ILE A 224 2.02 1.88 -21.21
N VAL A 225 0.83 1.28 -21.07
CA VAL A 225 -0.23 1.76 -20.17
C VAL A 225 0.30 1.92 -18.74
N LEU A 226 1.02 0.92 -18.24
CA LEU A 226 1.62 0.95 -16.91
C LEU A 226 2.71 2.03 -16.78
N LEU A 227 3.55 2.19 -17.79
CA LEU A 227 4.59 3.22 -17.80
C LEU A 227 3.98 4.62 -17.73
N CYS A 228 2.97 4.92 -18.53
CA CYS A 228 2.22 6.18 -18.48
C CYS A 228 1.62 6.40 -17.09
N GLY A 229 0.92 5.40 -16.57
CA GLY A 229 0.33 5.41 -15.22
C GLY A 229 1.35 5.73 -14.13
N TYR A 230 2.55 5.14 -14.19
CA TYR A 230 3.63 5.44 -13.24
C TYR A 230 4.21 6.84 -13.38
N VAL A 231 4.32 7.36 -14.60
CA VAL A 231 4.78 8.73 -14.83
C VAL A 231 3.79 9.71 -14.23
N LEU A 232 2.49 9.55 -14.49
CA LEU A 232 1.45 10.41 -13.93
C LEU A 232 1.37 10.28 -12.41
N PHE A 233 1.40 9.05 -11.89
CA PHE A 233 1.47 8.80 -10.45
C PHE A 233 2.66 9.53 -9.82
N ALA A 234 3.86 9.39 -10.38
CA ALA A 234 5.07 10.01 -9.86
C ALA A 234 5.00 11.54 -9.91
N ALA A 235 4.46 12.11 -10.98
CA ALA A 235 4.28 13.55 -11.15
C ALA A 235 3.42 14.17 -10.04
N ILE A 236 2.37 13.46 -9.60
CA ILE A 236 1.48 13.90 -8.50
C ILE A 236 2.07 13.54 -7.13
N TYR A 237 2.56 12.32 -6.99
CA TYR A 237 3.06 11.78 -5.72
C TYR A 237 4.30 12.51 -5.21
N TRP A 238 5.23 12.85 -6.11
CA TRP A 238 6.51 13.46 -5.74
C TRP A 238 6.38 14.79 -4.98
N PRO A 239 5.62 15.81 -5.46
CA PRO A 239 5.42 17.05 -4.71
C PRO A 239 4.67 16.82 -3.39
N LEU A 240 3.68 15.93 -3.36
CA LEU A 240 2.97 15.59 -2.13
C LEU A 240 3.89 14.93 -1.10
N ASN A 241 4.79 14.06 -1.53
CA ASN A 241 5.78 13.43 -0.67
C ASN A 241 6.80 14.44 -0.14
N LYS A 242 7.24 15.40 -0.97
CA LYS A 242 8.09 16.51 -0.50
C LYS A 242 7.38 17.33 0.58
N GLU A 243 6.11 17.65 0.38
CA GLU A 243 5.31 18.37 1.37
C GLU A 243 5.11 17.55 2.65
N LEU A 244 4.85 16.24 2.53
CA LEU A 244 4.76 15.34 3.68
C LEU A 244 6.05 15.34 4.50
N LYS A 245 7.21 15.30 3.83
CA LYS A 245 8.52 15.36 4.49
C LYS A 245 8.73 16.70 5.20
N ARG A 246 8.36 17.81 4.55
CA ARG A 246 8.43 19.16 5.13
C ARG A 246 7.57 19.27 6.39
N ARG A 247 6.31 18.81 6.35
CA ARG A 247 5.40 18.82 7.51
C ARG A 247 5.90 17.94 8.66
N ASN A 248 6.48 16.79 8.35
CA ASN A 248 7.09 15.93 9.36
C ASN A 248 8.31 16.57 10.04
N ALA A 249 9.18 17.24 9.29
CA ALA A 249 10.34 17.92 9.86
C ALA A 249 9.93 19.01 10.86
N LEU A 250 8.98 19.89 10.45
CA LEU A 250 8.46 20.95 11.31
C LEU A 250 7.85 20.41 12.61
N ALA A 251 7.05 19.33 12.52
CA ALA A 251 6.45 18.73 13.71
C ALA A 251 7.49 18.11 14.65
N THR A 252 8.56 17.51 14.11
CA THR A 252 9.64 16.97 14.94
C THR A 252 10.36 18.08 15.71
N ASP A 253 10.61 19.23 15.09
CA ASP A 253 11.25 20.38 15.73
C ASP A 253 10.38 20.96 16.87
N GLU A 254 9.07 21.06 16.65
CA GLU A 254 8.10 21.51 17.67
C GLU A 254 8.08 20.58 18.89
N TYR A 255 8.10 19.26 18.68
CA TYR A 255 8.14 18.29 19.79
C TYR A 255 9.45 18.37 20.59
N SER A 256 10.59 18.51 19.91
CA SER A 256 11.89 18.64 20.58
C SER A 256 11.96 19.91 21.42
N ALA A 257 11.44 21.04 20.94
CA ALA A 257 11.39 22.28 21.70
C ALA A 257 10.52 22.18 22.97
N GLN A 258 9.37 21.51 22.90
CA GLN A 258 8.49 21.29 24.05
C GLN A 258 9.12 20.40 25.13
N ASP A 259 9.84 19.35 24.74
CA ASP A 259 10.52 18.46 25.68
C ASP A 259 11.71 19.16 26.37
N SER A 260 12.44 20.03 25.67
CA SER A 260 13.50 20.85 26.27
C SER A 260 12.95 21.80 27.34
N GLN A 261 11.83 22.48 27.08
CA GLN A 261 11.19 23.41 28.04
C GLN A 261 10.64 22.71 29.29
N LYS A 262 10.08 21.49 29.16
CA LYS A 262 9.64 20.71 30.31
C LYS A 262 10.79 20.23 31.21
N THR A 263 11.99 20.11 30.65
CA THR A 263 13.16 19.63 31.39
C THR A 263 13.78 20.76 32.20
N THR A 264 13.87 21.98 31.67
CA THR A 264 14.37 23.16 32.39
C THR A 264 13.42 23.71 33.45
N SER A 265 12.10 23.50 33.32
CA SER A 265 11.11 23.89 34.33
C SER A 265 11.09 22.99 35.58
N LYS A 266 11.81 21.86 35.59
CA LYS A 266 11.85 20.90 36.71
C LYS A 266 13.13 20.95 37.53
N THR A 267 14.02 21.88 37.22
CA THR A 267 15.25 22.24 37.96
C THR A 267 15.08 23.60 38.60
#